data_AF-A0A8J9SJ98-F1
#
_entry.id   AF-A0A8J9SJ98-F1
#
_cell.length_a   1.000
_cell.length_b   1.000
_cell.length_c   1.000
_cell.angle_alpha   90.00
_cell.angle_beta   90.00
_cell.angle_gamma   90.00
#
_symmetry.space_group_name_H-M   'P 1'
#
loop_
_entity.id
_entity.type
_entity.pdbx_description
1 polymer ?
#
loop_
_entity_poly.entity_id
_entity_poly.type
_entity_poly.pdbx_seq_one_letter_code
_entity_poly.pdbx_strand_id
1 'polypeptide(L)'
;VNFDWESCRVREGYYQLRPGIEYCIQRAIAYAPYADLIWMETKIPAIDDAAQFSRGVHAVHPHQMLAYNLSPSFNWDASGMTDSQIASFNDDLGRLGYVWQFITLAGFHGNGLVMTKLARAYGDRGMIAYVEQIQRQERIHKVELLTHQKWSGAELVDQMVNVASGGVSSTAAMGAGVTEAQFGH
;
A
#
# COMPACT_ATOMS: atom_id res chain seq x y z
N VAL A 1 -23.06 20.76 -12.72
CA VAL A 1 -23.76 19.46 -12.51
C VAL A 1 -25.26 19.71 -12.62
N ASN A 2 -25.97 19.03 -13.53
CA ASN A 2 -27.44 19.14 -13.61
C ASN A 2 -28.05 18.04 -12.74
N PHE A 3 -28.68 18.45 -11.64
CA PHE A 3 -29.53 17.60 -10.81
C PHE A 3 -30.98 17.80 -11.25
N ASP A 4 -31.72 16.70 -11.40
CA ASP A 4 -33.11 16.71 -11.86
C ASP A 4 -34.01 16.16 -10.75
N TRP A 5 -34.78 17.05 -10.13
CA TRP A 5 -35.73 16.72 -9.06
C TRP A 5 -36.88 15.85 -9.55
N GLU A 6 -37.17 15.87 -10.85
CA GLU A 6 -38.28 15.13 -11.48
C GLU A 6 -37.85 13.73 -11.95
N SER A 7 -36.56 13.41 -11.88
CA SER A 7 -36.07 12.08 -12.23
C SER A 7 -36.58 11.02 -11.25
N CYS A 8 -37.03 9.88 -11.77
CA CYS A 8 -37.51 8.77 -10.96
C CYS A 8 -36.45 8.34 -9.93
N ARG A 9 -36.87 8.15 -8.68
CA ARG A 9 -36.01 7.57 -7.64
C ARG A 9 -35.88 6.06 -7.82
N VAL A 10 -34.78 5.50 -7.32
CA VAL A 10 -34.66 4.04 -7.17
C VAL A 10 -35.61 3.54 -6.07
N ARG A 11 -35.87 2.23 -6.01
CA ARG A 11 -36.85 1.63 -5.08
C ARG A 11 -36.54 1.92 -3.61
N GLU A 12 -35.27 2.03 -3.30
CA GLU A 12 -34.72 2.35 -1.99
C GLU A 12 -34.88 3.84 -1.63
N GLY A 13 -35.27 4.69 -2.58
CA GLY A 13 -35.57 6.11 -2.38
C GLY A 13 -34.44 7.08 -2.70
N TYR A 14 -33.30 6.61 -3.21
CA TYR A 14 -32.19 7.50 -3.59
C TYR A 14 -32.47 8.28 -4.88
N TYR A 15 -31.92 9.50 -4.93
CA TYR A 15 -31.87 10.28 -6.15
C TYR A 15 -30.77 9.78 -7.08
N GLN A 16 -31.06 9.78 -8.38
CA GLN A 16 -30.07 9.43 -9.38
C GLN A 16 -29.11 10.59 -9.61
N LEU A 17 -27.84 10.26 -9.79
CA LEU A 17 -26.79 11.22 -10.09
C LEU A 17 -26.21 10.91 -11.46
N ARG A 18 -25.87 11.95 -12.24
CA ARG A 18 -24.97 11.78 -13.38
C ARG A 18 -23.51 11.77 -12.89
N PRO A 19 -22.80 10.64 -12.92
CA PRO A 19 -21.41 10.57 -12.50
C PRO A 19 -20.49 11.23 -13.54
N GLY A 20 -19.27 11.58 -13.11
CA GLY A 20 -18.22 12.06 -14.02
C GLY A 20 -17.17 12.93 -13.32
N ILE A 21 -16.08 13.21 -14.02
CA ILE A 21 -14.95 13.99 -13.48
C ILE A 21 -15.39 15.41 -13.09
N GLU A 22 -16.24 16.05 -13.90
CA GLU A 22 -16.83 17.37 -13.59
C GLU A 22 -17.54 17.39 -12.22
N TYR A 23 -18.24 16.31 -11.89
CA TYR A 23 -18.90 16.17 -10.60
C TYR A 23 -17.90 16.07 -9.45
N CYS A 24 -16.85 15.27 -9.64
CA CYS A 24 -15.78 15.09 -8.68
C CYS A 24 -14.99 16.39 -8.46
N ILE A 25 -14.71 17.17 -9.51
CA ILE A 25 -14.05 18.49 -9.41
C ILE A 25 -14.87 19.43 -8.53
N GLN A 26 -16.19 19.52 -8.76
CA GLN A 26 -17.05 20.39 -7.95
C GLN A 26 -17.04 20.00 -6.47
N ARG A 27 -17.10 18.69 -6.17
CA ARG A 27 -16.98 18.20 -4.79
C ARG A 27 -15.60 18.48 -4.19
N ALA A 28 -14.54 18.26 -4.95
CA ALA A 28 -13.17 18.55 -4.52
C ALA A 28 -12.99 20.02 -4.16
N ILE A 29 -13.46 20.95 -5.00
CA ILE A 29 -13.43 22.39 -4.70
C ILE A 29 -14.19 22.70 -3.40
N ALA A 30 -15.38 22.11 -3.21
CA ALA A 30 -16.15 22.29 -1.98
C ALA A 30 -15.44 21.73 -0.73
N TYR A 31 -14.62 20.69 -0.89
CA TYR A 31 -13.91 20.03 0.22
C TYR A 31 -12.53 20.62 0.52
N ALA A 32 -11.92 21.32 -0.44
CA ALA A 32 -10.57 21.86 -0.34
C ALA A 32 -10.32 22.70 0.92
N PRO A 33 -11.25 23.57 1.39
CA PRO A 33 -11.04 24.33 2.63
C PRO A 33 -10.96 23.47 3.91
N TYR A 34 -11.32 22.19 3.84
CA TYR A 34 -11.47 21.29 4.98
C TYR A 34 -10.58 20.04 4.90
N ALA A 35 -9.77 19.91 3.85
CA ALA A 35 -8.96 18.72 3.62
C ALA A 35 -7.56 19.09 3.10
N ASP A 36 -6.52 18.65 3.81
CA ASP A 36 -5.13 18.89 3.40
C ASP A 36 -4.83 18.23 2.05
N LEU A 37 -5.40 17.03 1.81
CA LEU A 37 -5.29 16.30 0.56
C LEU A 37 -6.67 15.90 0.04
N ILE A 38 -6.85 15.96 -1.28
CA ILE A 38 -8.06 15.46 -1.95
C ILE A 38 -7.73 14.30 -2.87
N TRP A 39 -8.56 13.27 -2.80
CA TRP A 39 -8.50 12.09 -3.64
C TRP A 39 -9.84 11.88 -4.36
N MET A 40 -9.77 11.64 -5.67
CA MET A 40 -10.88 11.16 -6.49
C MET A 40 -10.62 9.70 -6.87
N GLU A 41 -11.56 8.80 -6.57
CA GLU A 41 -11.52 7.43 -7.06
C GLU A 41 -11.72 7.39 -8.59
N THR A 42 -10.96 6.54 -9.28
CA THR A 42 -11.04 6.35 -10.74
C THR A 42 -11.42 4.92 -11.07
N LYS A 43 -12.03 4.71 -12.25
CA LYS A 43 -12.38 3.38 -12.75
C LYS A 43 -11.20 2.69 -13.45
N ILE A 44 -10.31 3.49 -14.03
CA ILE A 44 -9.16 3.04 -14.82
C ILE A 44 -7.94 3.92 -14.48
N PRO A 45 -6.72 3.39 -14.65
CA PRO A 45 -5.51 4.19 -14.52
C PRO A 45 -5.32 5.02 -15.79
N ALA A 46 -5.88 6.23 -15.80
CA ALA A 46 -5.79 7.17 -16.92
C ALA A 46 -5.15 8.49 -16.48
N ILE A 47 -4.01 8.84 -17.09
CA ILE A 47 -3.29 10.06 -16.76
C ILE A 47 -4.05 11.32 -17.21
N ASP A 48 -4.78 11.24 -18.31
CA ASP A 48 -5.57 12.36 -18.84
C ASP A 48 -6.72 12.74 -17.89
N ASP A 49 -7.39 11.74 -17.32
CA ASP A 49 -8.43 11.94 -16.29
C ASP A 49 -7.85 12.59 -15.04
N ALA A 50 -6.67 12.13 -14.60
CA ALA A 50 -5.96 12.72 -13.47
C ALA A 50 -5.56 14.18 -13.75
N ALA A 51 -5.10 14.46 -14.97
CA ALA A 51 -4.73 15.82 -15.38
C ALA A 51 -5.95 16.75 -15.48
N GLN A 52 -7.09 16.25 -15.97
CA GLN A 52 -8.35 17.01 -15.99
C GLN A 52 -8.80 17.35 -14.57
N PHE A 53 -8.81 16.38 -13.66
CA PHE A 53 -9.19 16.60 -12.27
C PHE A 53 -8.26 17.60 -11.58
N SER A 54 -6.94 17.40 -11.69
CA SER A 54 -5.92 18.30 -11.13
C SER A 54 -6.11 19.73 -11.59
N ARG A 55 -6.20 19.97 -12.91
CA ARG A 55 -6.42 21.31 -13.47
C ARG A 55 -7.72 21.95 -12.96
N GLY A 56 -8.80 21.17 -12.87
CA GLY A 56 -10.09 21.66 -12.39
C GLY A 56 -10.05 22.12 -10.93
N VAL A 57 -9.36 21.37 -10.07
CA VAL A 57 -9.19 21.74 -8.65
C VAL A 57 -8.25 22.93 -8.50
N HIS A 58 -7.08 22.89 -9.16
CA HIS A 58 -6.06 23.93 -9.05
C HIS A 58 -6.48 25.27 -9.67
N ALA A 59 -7.46 25.28 -10.58
CA ALA A 59 -8.04 26.52 -11.09
C ALA A 59 -8.71 27.37 -9.99
N VAL A 60 -9.18 26.74 -8.91
CA VAL A 60 -9.80 27.43 -7.75
C VAL A 60 -8.89 27.39 -6.51
N HIS A 61 -8.19 26.28 -6.29
CA HIS A 61 -7.27 26.08 -5.16
C HIS A 61 -5.87 25.70 -5.67
N PRO A 62 -5.03 26.67 -6.08
CA PRO A 62 -3.77 26.40 -6.79
C PRO A 62 -2.74 25.56 -6.03
N HIS A 63 -2.85 25.49 -4.70
CA HIS A 63 -1.92 24.79 -3.82
C HIS A 63 -2.52 23.54 -3.18
N GLN A 64 -3.72 23.12 -3.60
CA GLN A 64 -4.35 21.92 -3.06
C GLN A 64 -3.50 20.68 -3.36
N MET A 65 -3.06 19.99 -2.31
CA MET A 65 -2.37 18.71 -2.49
C MET A 65 -3.36 17.63 -2.89
N LEU A 66 -2.97 16.77 -3.82
CA LEU A 66 -3.80 15.68 -4.32
C LEU A 66 -3.22 14.32 -3.94
N ALA A 67 -4.10 13.33 -3.88
CA ALA A 67 -3.75 11.94 -3.63
C ALA A 67 -4.33 11.00 -4.69
N TYR A 68 -3.60 9.92 -4.98
CA TYR A 68 -3.97 8.95 -6.02
C TYR A 68 -3.81 7.50 -5.56
N ASN A 69 -4.87 6.71 -5.77
CA ASN A 69 -4.87 5.27 -5.54
C ASN A 69 -4.38 4.52 -6.79
N LEU A 70 -3.18 3.94 -6.71
CA LEU A 70 -2.61 3.05 -7.72
C LEU A 70 -3.24 1.66 -7.56
N SER A 71 -4.54 1.58 -7.81
CA SER A 71 -5.38 0.47 -7.37
C SER A 71 -4.98 -0.87 -8.00
N PRO A 72 -4.81 -1.94 -7.19
CA PRO A 72 -4.73 -3.31 -7.71
C PRO A 72 -6.03 -3.82 -8.32
N SER A 73 -7.15 -3.12 -8.15
CA SER A 73 -8.39 -3.42 -8.87
C SER A 73 -8.31 -3.07 -10.36
N PHE A 74 -7.31 -2.30 -10.77
CA PHE A 74 -7.02 -2.07 -12.18
C PHE A 74 -6.29 -3.27 -12.77
N ASN A 75 -6.67 -3.65 -13.99
CA ASN A 75 -5.82 -4.49 -14.80
C ASN A 75 -4.82 -3.59 -15.54
N TRP A 76 -3.64 -3.41 -14.94
CA TRP A 76 -2.58 -2.53 -15.46
C TRP A 76 -2.09 -2.95 -16.85
N ASP A 77 -1.93 -4.26 -17.08
CA ASP A 77 -1.50 -4.79 -18.38
C ASP A 77 -2.57 -4.58 -19.48
N ALA A 78 -3.85 -4.58 -19.09
CA ALA A 78 -4.96 -4.33 -20.01
C ALA A 78 -5.38 -2.85 -20.10
N SER A 79 -4.61 -1.94 -19.48
CA SER A 79 -4.92 -0.50 -19.50
C SER A 79 -4.74 0.15 -20.87
N GLY A 80 -4.01 -0.51 -21.78
CA GLY A 80 -3.58 0.05 -23.07
C GLY A 80 -2.32 0.93 -22.97
N MET A 81 -1.75 1.08 -21.78
CA MET A 81 -0.44 1.72 -21.58
C MET A 81 0.70 0.79 -21.97
N THR A 82 1.78 1.37 -22.48
CA THR A 82 3.07 0.69 -22.65
C THR A 82 3.81 0.56 -21.32
N ASP A 83 4.76 -0.37 -21.22
CA ASP A 83 5.62 -0.53 -20.03
C ASP A 83 6.30 0.78 -19.63
N SER A 84 6.73 1.58 -20.61
CA SER A 84 7.34 2.89 -20.36
C SER A 84 6.36 3.87 -19.71
N GLN A 85 5.10 3.88 -20.16
CA GLN A 85 4.05 4.72 -19.56
C GLN A 85 3.66 4.23 -18.17
N ILE A 86 3.60 2.92 -17.95
CA ILE A 86 3.35 2.35 -16.61
C ILE A 86 4.49 2.73 -15.66
N ALA A 87 5.75 2.64 -16.12
CA ALA A 87 6.92 3.01 -15.34
C ALA A 87 6.97 4.51 -15.00
N SER A 88 6.54 5.39 -15.92
CA SER A 88 6.51 6.85 -15.68
C SER A 88 5.27 7.33 -14.92
N PHE A 89 4.25 6.49 -14.74
CA PHE A 89 2.92 6.88 -14.26
C PHE A 89 2.96 7.67 -12.94
N ASN A 90 3.80 7.22 -11.99
CA ASN A 90 3.99 7.89 -10.69
C ASN A 90 4.59 9.30 -10.83
N ASP A 91 5.59 9.45 -11.70
CA ASP A 91 6.23 10.74 -11.95
C ASP A 91 5.28 11.69 -12.68
N ASP A 92 4.52 11.16 -13.64
CA ASP A 92 3.51 11.91 -14.39
C ASP A 92 2.41 12.44 -13.46
N LEU A 93 1.93 11.62 -12.52
CA LEU A 93 1.03 12.04 -11.45
C LEU A 93 1.69 13.10 -10.53
N GLY A 94 2.95 12.91 -10.15
CA GLY A 94 3.67 13.86 -9.31
C GLY A 94 3.72 15.27 -9.93
N ARG A 95 3.95 15.37 -11.24
CA ARG A 95 3.94 16.65 -11.98
C ARG A 95 2.57 17.34 -12.01
N LEU A 96 1.49 16.59 -11.77
CA LEU A 96 0.12 17.09 -11.69
C LEU A 96 -0.31 17.45 -10.25
N GLY A 97 0.60 17.38 -9.26
CA GLY A 97 0.31 17.73 -7.87
C GLY A 97 -0.24 16.59 -7.01
N TYR A 98 -0.16 15.33 -7.48
CA TYR A 98 -0.45 14.15 -6.68
C TYR A 98 0.76 13.78 -5.82
N VAL A 99 0.81 14.37 -4.62
CA VAL A 99 1.94 14.25 -3.68
C VAL A 99 1.87 13.00 -2.80
N TRP A 100 0.70 12.39 -2.67
CA TRP A 100 0.54 11.13 -1.96
C TRP A 100 -0.04 10.05 -2.88
N GLN A 101 0.75 9.02 -3.15
CA GLN A 101 0.39 7.94 -4.06
C GLN A 101 0.55 6.61 -3.32
N PHE A 102 -0.44 5.73 -3.43
CA PHE A 102 -0.46 4.50 -2.63
C PHE A 102 -1.12 3.34 -3.39
N ILE A 103 -0.65 2.12 -3.10
CA ILE A 103 -1.24 0.88 -3.61
C ILE A 103 -2.03 0.23 -2.47
N THR A 104 -3.35 0.33 -2.53
CA THR A 104 -4.25 -0.11 -1.44
C THR A 104 -4.09 -1.57 -1.03
N LEU A 105 -3.91 -2.49 -1.98
CA LEU A 105 -3.91 -3.94 -1.72
C LEU A 105 -2.54 -4.61 -1.97
N ALA A 106 -1.44 -3.85 -1.97
CA ALA A 106 -0.10 -4.40 -2.22
C ALA A 106 0.26 -5.55 -1.25
N GLY A 107 0.02 -5.35 0.05
CA GLY A 107 0.28 -6.37 1.07
C GLY A 107 -0.58 -7.62 0.90
N PHE A 108 -1.86 -7.46 0.52
CA PHE A 108 -2.77 -8.59 0.30
C PHE A 108 -2.32 -9.47 -0.87
N HIS A 109 -2.07 -8.86 -2.04
CA HIS A 109 -1.61 -9.59 -3.22
C HIS A 109 -0.19 -10.15 -3.02
N GLY A 110 0.71 -9.38 -2.41
CA GLY A 110 2.08 -9.82 -2.13
C GLY A 110 2.12 -11.04 -1.21
N ASN A 111 1.42 -10.99 -0.08
CA ASN A 111 1.35 -12.12 0.86
C ASN A 111 0.69 -13.35 0.21
N GLY A 112 -0.44 -13.16 -0.47
CA GLY A 112 -1.14 -14.25 -1.16
C GLY A 112 -0.25 -14.95 -2.20
N LEU A 113 0.49 -14.18 -3.00
CA LEU A 113 1.42 -14.72 -4.00
C LEU A 113 2.57 -15.49 -3.35
N VAL A 114 3.23 -14.91 -2.36
CA VAL A 114 4.39 -15.53 -1.67
C VAL A 114 3.95 -16.83 -1.00
N MET A 115 2.87 -16.81 -0.22
CA MET A 115 2.39 -17.99 0.49
C MET A 115 1.89 -19.09 -0.45
N THR A 116 1.23 -18.72 -1.55
CA THR A 116 0.78 -19.72 -2.56
C THR A 116 1.97 -20.42 -3.21
N LYS A 117 3.01 -19.68 -3.61
CA LYS A 117 4.21 -20.26 -4.23
C LYS A 117 4.97 -21.13 -3.23
N LEU A 118 5.11 -20.67 -1.99
CA LEU A 118 5.77 -21.41 -0.93
C LEU A 118 5.04 -22.71 -0.60
N ALA A 119 3.72 -22.66 -0.38
CA ALA A 119 2.92 -23.83 -0.02
C ALA A 119 3.01 -24.94 -1.08
N ARG A 120 2.92 -24.58 -2.37
CA ARG A 120 3.09 -25.54 -3.49
C ARG A 120 4.48 -26.15 -3.49
N ALA A 121 5.52 -25.32 -3.47
CA ALA A 121 6.90 -25.80 -3.53
C ALA A 121 7.30 -26.62 -2.29
N TYR A 122 6.75 -26.28 -1.12
CA TYR A 122 6.96 -27.03 0.11
C TYR A 122 6.24 -28.38 0.08
N GLY A 123 5.04 -28.45 -0.48
CA GLY A 123 4.35 -29.73 -0.73
C GLY A 123 5.16 -30.69 -1.59
N ASP A 124 5.86 -30.16 -2.59
CA ASP A 124 6.64 -30.97 -3.53
C ASP A 124 8.05 -31.32 -3.02
N ARG A 125 8.73 -30.38 -2.35
CA ARG A 125 10.17 -30.46 -2.03
C ARG A 125 10.50 -30.37 -0.54
N GLY A 126 9.51 -30.14 0.32
CA GLY A 126 9.71 -29.97 1.76
C GLY A 126 10.60 -28.77 2.09
N MET A 127 11.44 -28.93 3.12
CA MET A 127 12.22 -27.84 3.73
C MET A 127 13.13 -27.07 2.78
N ILE A 128 13.65 -27.69 1.71
CA ILE A 128 14.52 -26.98 0.75
C ILE A 128 13.78 -25.83 0.06
N ALA A 129 12.45 -25.94 -0.13
CA ALA A 129 11.66 -24.85 -0.70
C ALA A 129 11.62 -23.62 0.22
N TYR A 130 11.43 -23.82 1.52
CA TYR A 130 11.49 -22.74 2.50
C TYR A 130 12.89 -22.10 2.56
N VAL A 131 13.94 -22.92 2.63
CA VAL A 131 15.32 -22.45 2.69
C VAL A 131 15.68 -21.63 1.45
N GLU A 132 15.28 -22.05 0.25
CA GLU A 132 15.60 -21.36 -1.01
C GLU A 132 14.78 -20.10 -1.25
N GLN A 133 13.47 -20.16 -1.02
CA GLN A 133 12.55 -19.07 -1.37
C GLN A 133 12.46 -17.98 -0.30
N ILE A 134 12.67 -18.34 0.96
CA ILE A 134 12.55 -17.42 2.10
C ILE A 134 13.93 -17.19 2.73
N GLN A 135 14.45 -18.15 3.49
CA GLN A 135 15.58 -17.91 4.39
C GLN A 135 16.87 -17.46 3.67
N ARG A 136 17.21 -18.07 2.52
CA ARG A 136 18.36 -17.63 1.69
C ARG A 136 18.12 -16.26 1.07
N GLN A 137 16.89 -15.97 0.61
CA GLN A 137 16.54 -14.65 0.06
C GLN A 137 16.61 -13.57 1.13
N GLU A 138 16.12 -13.83 2.34
CA GLU A 138 16.23 -12.92 3.47
C GLU A 138 17.69 -12.61 3.80
N ARG A 139 18.59 -13.60 3.74
CA ARG A 139 20.04 -13.39 3.89
C ARG A 139 20.63 -12.54 2.75
N ILE A 140 20.30 -12.86 1.49
CA ILE A 140 20.83 -12.15 0.30
C ILE A 140 20.40 -10.68 0.31
N HIS A 141 19.13 -10.42 0.60
CA HIS A 141 18.54 -9.08 0.59
C HIS A 141 18.62 -8.35 1.94
N LYS A 142 19.26 -8.97 2.94
CA LYS A 142 19.44 -8.44 4.30
C LYS A 142 18.13 -8.01 4.96
N VAL A 143 17.12 -8.86 4.85
CA VAL A 143 15.81 -8.65 5.47
C VAL A 143 15.93 -8.86 6.98
N GLU A 144 15.56 -7.85 7.78
CA GLU A 144 15.69 -7.87 9.24
C GLU A 144 14.88 -8.98 9.93
N LEU A 145 13.81 -9.45 9.27
CA LEU A 145 12.97 -10.56 9.73
C LEU A 145 13.72 -11.90 9.83
N LEU A 146 14.90 -12.04 9.21
CA LEU A 146 15.73 -13.24 9.38
C LEU A 146 16.04 -13.49 10.87
N THR A 147 16.33 -12.41 11.60
CA THR A 147 16.48 -12.39 13.06
C THR A 147 15.16 -11.99 13.71
N HIS A 148 14.16 -12.86 13.59
CA HIS A 148 12.79 -12.60 14.00
C HIS A 148 12.61 -12.40 15.52
N GLN A 149 13.44 -12.99 16.39
CA GLN A 149 13.42 -12.75 17.84
C GLN A 149 13.88 -11.33 18.14
N LYS A 150 15.03 -10.94 17.57
CA LYS A 150 15.53 -9.57 17.68
C LYS A 150 14.52 -8.56 17.13
N TRP A 151 13.98 -8.80 15.94
CA TRP A 151 12.98 -7.94 15.32
C TRP A 151 11.70 -7.81 16.16
N SER A 152 11.28 -8.90 16.82
CA SER A 152 10.12 -8.92 17.72
C SER A 152 10.39 -8.29 19.10
N GLY A 153 11.61 -7.78 19.34
CA GLY A 153 11.97 -7.07 20.56
C GLY A 153 12.38 -7.98 21.73
N ALA A 154 12.80 -9.23 21.49
CA ALA A 154 13.25 -10.13 22.55
C ALA A 154 14.39 -9.53 23.40
N GLU A 155 15.36 -8.88 22.74
CA GLU A 155 16.48 -8.20 23.40
C GLU A 155 16.00 -7.04 24.32
N LEU A 156 14.98 -6.30 23.90
CA LEU A 156 14.42 -5.20 24.69
C LEU A 156 13.76 -5.73 25.96
N VAL A 157 13.00 -6.83 25.86
CA VAL A 157 12.37 -7.48 27.01
C VAL A 157 13.44 -8.02 27.97
N ASP A 158 14.51 -8.62 27.45
CA ASP A 158 15.60 -9.12 28.28
C ASP A 158 16.33 -8.01 29.02
N GLN A 159 16.55 -6.85 28.38
CA GLN A 159 17.12 -5.69 29.07
C GLN A 159 16.22 -5.20 30.20
N MET A 160 14.90 -5.16 29.99
CA MET A 160 13.95 -4.79 31.04
C MET A 160 14.00 -5.77 32.22
N VAL A 161 14.03 -7.07 31.95
CA VAL A 161 14.14 -8.11 32.99
C VAL A 161 15.46 -8.00 33.73
N ASN A 162 16.57 -7.76 33.02
CA ASN A 162 17.88 -7.59 33.63
C ASN A 162 17.94 -6.34 34.52
N VAL A 163 17.40 -5.20 34.09
CA VAL A 163 17.32 -4.00 34.93
C VAL A 163 16.47 -4.25 36.17
N ALA A 164 15.29 -4.85 36.01
CA ALA A 164 14.38 -5.14 37.13
C ALA A 164 14.97 -6.14 38.14
N SER A 165 15.77 -7.09 37.67
CA SER A 165 16.41 -8.12 38.50
C SER A 165 17.77 -7.69 39.07
N GLY A 166 18.26 -6.49 38.79
CA GLY A 166 19.61 -6.08 39.20
C GLY A 166 20.73 -6.86 38.50
N GLY A 167 20.47 -7.37 37.29
CA GLY A 167 21.44 -8.05 36.42
C GLY A 167 21.63 -9.54 36.66
N VAL A 168 20.76 -10.19 37.44
CA VAL A 168 20.91 -11.62 37.81
C VAL A 168 19.80 -12.53 37.29
N SER A 169 19.08 -12.12 36.23
CA SER A 169 18.02 -12.96 35.64
C SER A 169 18.57 -14.25 35.04
N SER A 170 18.02 -15.39 35.44
CA SER A 170 18.35 -16.72 34.90
C SER A 170 17.47 -17.16 33.72
N THR A 171 16.48 -16.35 33.33
CA THR A 171 15.44 -16.72 32.34
C THR A 171 15.35 -15.75 31.16
N ALA A 172 16.42 -15.02 30.84
CA ALA A 172 16.49 -14.16 29.66
C ALA A 172 16.40 -14.98 28.36
N ALA A 173 15.66 -14.48 27.37
CA ALA A 173 15.36 -15.14 26.10
C ALA A 173 16.58 -15.26 25.16
N MET A 174 17.49 -14.30 25.19
CA MET A 174 18.68 -14.17 24.34
C MET A 174 19.95 -14.71 25.03
N GLY A 175 19.79 -15.73 25.89
CA GLY A 175 20.89 -16.38 26.61
C GLY A 175 21.66 -17.43 25.80
N ALA A 176 22.46 -18.23 26.51
CA ALA A 176 23.19 -19.37 25.91
C ALA A 176 22.22 -20.37 25.27
N GLY A 177 22.37 -20.63 23.97
CA GLY A 177 21.50 -21.53 23.20
C GLY A 177 20.46 -20.84 22.29
N VAL A 178 20.48 -19.51 22.17
CA VAL A 178 19.60 -18.78 21.25
C VAL A 178 19.74 -19.28 19.81
N THR A 179 18.60 -19.56 19.16
CA THR A 179 18.54 -20.12 17.80
C THR A 179 19.10 -19.17 16.75
N GLU A 180 19.10 -17.86 17.03
CA GLU A 180 19.62 -16.84 16.12
C GLU A 180 21.14 -16.85 15.95
N ALA A 181 21.89 -17.53 16.83
CA ALA A 181 23.32 -17.73 16.66
C ALA A 181 23.67 -18.49 15.36
N GLN A 182 22.69 -19.18 14.76
CA GLN A 182 22.83 -19.90 13.50
C GLN A 182 22.70 -19.00 12.27
N PHE A 183 22.32 -17.74 12.43
CA PHE A 183 22.12 -16.78 11.32
C PHE A 183 23.31 -15.85 11.08
N GLY A 184 24.32 -15.85 11.96
CA GLY A 184 25.52 -15.02 11.80
C GLY A 184 26.54 -15.59 10.82
N HIS A 185 26.60 -15.04 9.61
CA HIS A 185 27.72 -15.16 8.66
C HIS A 185 27.87 -13.88 7.84
#